data_AF-A0A821D8L0-F1
#
_entry.id   AF-A0A821D8L0-F1
#
_cell.length_a   1.000
_cell.length_b   1.000
_cell.length_c   1.000
_cell.angle_alpha   90.00
_cell.angle_beta   90.00
_cell.angle_gamma   90.00
#
_symmetry.space_group_name_H-M   'P 1'
#
loop_
_entity.id
_entity.type
_entity.pdbx_description
1 polymer ?
#
loop_
_entity_poly.entity_id
_entity_poly.type
_entity_poly.pdbx_seq_one_letter_code
_entity_poly.pdbx_strand_id
1 'polypeptide(L)'
;MAHQYTRSSRSATVDVTVLNPKSMQISELYGAINADTLEFSDGMLGSVMRSYAKAQESPGSPDKSEHHTDHWQWLVLDGPIDTLWVENLNTLLDDSKILCLANGERIGMSGHTRIIFEVDSLTNASPATVSRCAMVYLDPSDLGYKPFLNYWYRCRLPITFPKHAIEFLRELMDFSIDKGFAFLSTLKDPWHIPVSKINVLQTLCYLLSTFLDYLDKHGGFGDEDQRLAQTPGSDPPAASTSKNYTPNDALVIYVINEKKQYYLQKNPKNIRQCLIRIYIFCYVWSFGGGLKREDNFEDDNLINQKEQIKVDRDPTTQEFDAFVRDVFNSNVNYAVYLPPDARMIFDYMIDLNTFLYHEWETLVPKTDVLIKSENLQNVIPTVDIVRYSFLIAAVLIHKKPVLLTGNSGVGKTLLIESMLRSLTSPDGNYVRPGTILGDILQYSATKSSSTTKLAQNSEVLADNVEGA
;
A
#
# COMPACT_ATOMS: atom_id res chain seq x y z
N MET A 1 -16.34 -9.17 36.02
CA MET A 1 -16.46 -10.63 35.80
C MET A 1 -15.66 -10.97 34.54
N ALA A 2 -14.41 -11.39 34.71
CA ALA A 2 -13.57 -11.82 33.60
C ALA A 2 -13.82 -13.31 33.36
N HIS A 3 -14.46 -13.65 32.23
CA HIS A 3 -14.56 -15.04 31.80
C HIS A 3 -13.20 -15.50 31.29
N GLN A 4 -12.49 -16.21 32.14
CA GLN A 4 -11.30 -16.97 31.82
C GLN A 4 -11.74 -18.15 30.94
N TYR A 5 -11.68 -17.98 29.62
CA TYR A 5 -11.82 -19.11 28.69
C TYR A 5 -10.59 -19.99 28.87
N THR A 6 -10.76 -21.10 29.60
CA THR A 6 -9.85 -22.25 29.55
C THR A 6 -9.76 -22.72 28.10
N ARG A 7 -8.65 -22.40 27.41
CA ARG A 7 -8.31 -22.99 26.11
C ARG A 7 -8.22 -24.50 26.30
N SER A 8 -9.24 -25.21 25.83
CA SER A 8 -9.18 -26.66 25.60
C SER A 8 -8.00 -26.95 24.68
N SER A 9 -7.01 -27.70 25.17
CA SER A 9 -5.81 -28.13 24.46
C SER A 9 -6.09 -29.27 23.48
N ARG A 10 -7.03 -29.07 22.55
CA ARG A 10 -7.17 -29.90 21.34
C ARG A 10 -6.97 -28.99 20.14
N SER A 11 -5.73 -28.92 19.66
CA SER A 11 -5.40 -28.14 18.47
C SER A 11 -5.63 -29.02 17.25
N ALA A 12 -6.82 -28.94 16.67
CA ALA A 12 -7.05 -29.50 15.35
C ALA A 12 -6.26 -28.70 14.32
N THR A 13 -5.50 -29.39 13.47
CA THR A 13 -4.75 -28.78 12.37
C THR A 13 -5.64 -28.72 11.15
N VAL A 14 -5.61 -27.59 10.43
CA VAL A 14 -6.42 -27.38 9.24
C VAL A 14 -5.50 -27.00 8.09
N ASP A 15 -5.45 -27.85 7.07
CA ASP A 15 -4.81 -27.53 5.80
C ASP A 15 -5.81 -26.80 4.91
N VAL A 16 -5.49 -25.57 4.52
CA VAL A 16 -6.38 -24.72 3.72
C VAL A 16 -5.80 -24.54 2.32
N THR A 17 -6.56 -24.94 1.30
CA THR A 17 -6.27 -24.63 -0.11
C THR A 17 -7.30 -23.62 -0.59
N VAL A 18 -6.85 -22.48 -1.12
CA VAL A 18 -7.72 -21.42 -1.66
C VAL A 18 -7.58 -21.39 -3.18
N LEU A 19 -8.71 -21.41 -3.89
CA LEU A 19 -8.79 -21.28 -5.35
C LEU A 19 -9.79 -20.19 -5.71
N ASN A 20 -9.51 -19.43 -6.78
CA ASN A 20 -10.50 -18.55 -7.39
C ASN A 20 -11.00 -19.17 -8.71
N PRO A 21 -12.22 -19.77 -8.73
CA PRO A 21 -12.74 -20.48 -9.90
C PRO A 21 -12.87 -19.59 -11.15
N LYS A 22 -13.14 -18.29 -10.98
CA LYS A 22 -13.34 -17.35 -12.09
C LYS A 22 -12.03 -16.77 -12.63
N SER A 23 -10.93 -16.92 -11.91
CA SER A 23 -9.59 -16.54 -12.40
C SER A 23 -8.98 -17.53 -13.38
N MET A 24 -9.60 -18.70 -13.53
CA MET A 24 -9.12 -19.82 -14.35
C MET A 24 -10.15 -20.17 -15.43
N GLN A 25 -9.69 -20.76 -16.53
CA GLN A 25 -10.60 -21.38 -17.49
C GLN A 25 -11.21 -22.66 -16.89
N ILE A 26 -12.39 -23.04 -17.36
CA ILE A 26 -13.07 -24.24 -16.87
C ILE A 26 -12.27 -25.51 -17.13
N SER A 27 -11.58 -25.56 -18.28
CA SER A 27 -10.65 -26.65 -18.60
C SER A 27 -9.46 -26.72 -17.65
N GLU A 28 -9.01 -25.59 -17.09
CA GLU A 28 -7.93 -25.56 -16.09
C GLU A 28 -8.45 -25.92 -14.69
N LEU A 29 -9.71 -25.61 -14.40
CA LEU A 29 -10.33 -25.93 -13.12
C LEU A 29 -10.68 -27.43 -13.00
N TYR A 30 -11.37 -27.99 -14.00
CA TYR A 30 -11.88 -29.36 -13.99
C TYR A 30 -11.06 -30.34 -14.82
N GLY A 31 -10.16 -29.85 -15.68
CA GLY A 31 -9.48 -30.65 -16.68
C GLY A 31 -10.27 -30.70 -17.99
N ALA A 32 -9.58 -31.06 -19.07
CA ALA A 32 -10.17 -31.21 -20.39
C ALA A 32 -9.43 -32.29 -21.18
N ILE A 33 -10.15 -32.92 -22.10
CA ILE A 33 -9.56 -33.82 -23.08
C ILE A 33 -9.07 -32.97 -24.24
N ASN A 34 -7.78 -33.07 -24.56
CA ASN A 34 -7.21 -32.42 -25.72
C ASN A 34 -7.79 -33.08 -26.99
N ALA A 35 -8.41 -32.28 -27.87
CA ALA A 35 -9.06 -32.79 -29.07
C ALA A 35 -8.07 -33.40 -30.08
N ASP A 36 -6.82 -32.93 -30.09
CA ASP A 36 -5.79 -33.37 -31.04
C ASP A 36 -5.04 -34.62 -30.53
N THR A 37 -4.70 -34.66 -29.24
CA THR A 37 -3.94 -35.79 -28.66
C THR A 37 -4.82 -36.87 -28.04
N LEU A 38 -6.10 -36.57 -27.80
CA LEU A 38 -7.04 -37.38 -27.00
C LEU A 38 -6.56 -37.64 -25.56
N GLU A 39 -5.53 -36.94 -25.09
CA GLU A 39 -5.03 -37.04 -23.73
C GLU A 39 -5.83 -36.12 -22.80
N PHE A 40 -6.05 -36.59 -21.58
CA PHE A 40 -6.71 -35.80 -20.55
C PHE A 40 -5.67 -34.95 -19.79
N SER A 41 -5.87 -33.63 -19.83
CA SER A 41 -5.16 -32.68 -18.97
C SER A 41 -5.94 -32.51 -17.68
N ASP A 42 -5.31 -32.78 -16.54
CA ASP A 42 -5.96 -32.68 -15.22
C ASP A 42 -6.20 -31.22 -14.81
N GLY A 43 -7.28 -31.00 -14.07
CA GLY A 43 -7.65 -29.70 -13.54
C GLY A 43 -7.15 -29.47 -12.12
N MET A 44 -7.07 -28.21 -11.72
CA MET A 44 -6.67 -27.81 -10.36
C MET A 44 -7.58 -28.42 -9.29
N LEU A 45 -8.90 -28.44 -9.51
CA LEU A 45 -9.85 -28.97 -8.54
C LEU A 45 -9.70 -30.50 -8.38
N GLY A 46 -9.57 -31.21 -9.50
CA GLY A 46 -9.36 -32.67 -9.52
C GLY A 46 -8.06 -33.04 -8.79
N SER A 47 -6.97 -32.35 -9.09
CA SER A 47 -5.66 -32.53 -8.44
C SER A 47 -5.70 -32.29 -6.93
N VAL A 48 -6.36 -31.22 -6.47
CA VAL A 48 -6.51 -30.91 -5.03
C VAL A 48 -7.36 -31.96 -4.33
N MET A 49 -8.53 -32.30 -4.88
CA MET A 49 -9.43 -33.31 -4.30
C MET A 49 -8.77 -34.70 -4.24
N ARG A 50 -7.99 -35.07 -5.27
CA ARG A 50 -7.20 -36.31 -5.28
C ARG A 50 -6.11 -36.30 -4.22
N SER A 51 -5.45 -35.17 -4.02
CA SER A 51 -4.44 -35.01 -2.97
C SER A 51 -5.05 -35.16 -1.58
N TYR A 52 -6.25 -34.61 -1.37
CA TYR A 52 -7.01 -34.76 -0.12
C TYR A 52 -7.42 -36.21 0.13
N ALA A 53 -7.92 -36.92 -0.90
CA ALA A 53 -8.25 -38.34 -0.80
C ALA A 53 -7.02 -39.21 -0.45
N LYS A 54 -5.87 -38.99 -1.10
CA LYS A 54 -4.63 -39.76 -0.86
C LYS A 54 -4.02 -39.52 0.52
N ALA A 55 -4.10 -38.28 1.03
CA ALA A 55 -3.58 -37.95 2.36
C ALA A 55 -4.28 -38.74 3.47
N GLN A 56 -5.52 -39.18 3.24
CA GLN A 56 -6.26 -40.04 4.17
C GLN A 56 -5.87 -41.52 4.06
N GLU A 57 -5.44 -41.98 2.87
CA GLU A 57 -5.09 -43.38 2.61
C GLU A 57 -3.66 -43.76 3.05
N SER A 58 -2.78 -42.77 3.28
CA SER A 58 -1.38 -43.00 3.64
C SER A 58 -1.24 -43.79 4.95
N PRO A 59 -0.83 -45.08 4.91
CA PRO A 59 -0.70 -45.93 6.09
C PRO A 59 0.76 -45.87 6.56
N GLY A 60 1.09 -44.98 7.51
CA GLY A 60 2.51 -44.63 7.75
C GLY A 60 2.94 -44.21 9.15
N SER A 61 2.10 -44.27 10.18
CA SER A 61 2.59 -44.29 11.58
C SER A 61 2.05 -45.53 12.29
N PRO A 62 2.91 -46.37 12.89
CA PRO A 62 2.53 -47.65 13.49
C PRO A 62 1.98 -47.47 14.91
N ASP A 63 1.14 -46.44 15.13
CA ASP A 63 0.41 -46.28 16.39
C ASP A 63 -1.06 -46.02 16.08
N LYS A 64 -1.82 -47.12 16.00
CA LYS A 64 -3.28 -47.12 16.19
C LYS A 64 -3.60 -46.78 17.65
N SER A 65 -3.22 -45.58 18.09
CA SER A 65 -3.77 -44.95 19.29
C SER A 65 -4.87 -43.98 18.85
N GLU A 66 -5.97 -43.94 19.60
CA GLU A 66 -7.25 -43.30 19.29
C GLU A 66 -7.22 -41.75 19.18
N HIS A 67 -6.13 -41.16 18.69
CA HIS A 67 -5.87 -39.72 18.77
C HIS A 67 -5.53 -39.02 17.43
N HIS A 68 -5.68 -39.69 16.28
CA HIS A 68 -5.43 -39.10 14.95
C HIS A 68 -6.68 -38.46 14.28
N THR A 69 -7.69 -38.00 15.04
CA THR A 69 -8.98 -37.49 14.51
C THR A 69 -9.05 -36.00 14.19
N ASP A 70 -7.97 -35.25 14.43
CA ASP A 70 -8.05 -33.78 14.50
C ASP A 70 -7.37 -33.07 13.31
N HIS A 71 -7.18 -33.74 12.16
CA HIS A 71 -6.64 -33.11 10.94
C HIS A 71 -7.73 -32.88 9.90
N TRP A 72 -8.02 -31.61 9.59
CA TRP A 72 -9.02 -31.20 8.61
C TRP A 72 -8.40 -30.63 7.34
N GLN A 73 -9.09 -30.81 6.22
CA GLN A 73 -8.70 -30.25 4.92
C GLN A 73 -9.81 -29.34 4.40
N TRP A 74 -9.51 -28.06 4.22
CA TRP A 74 -10.47 -27.07 3.76
C TRP A 74 -10.12 -26.65 2.33
N LEU A 75 -11.10 -26.69 1.45
CA LEU A 75 -11.05 -26.11 0.12
C LEU A 75 -11.90 -24.85 0.12
N VAL A 76 -11.27 -23.69 -0.03
CA VAL A 76 -11.94 -22.40 -0.13
C VAL A 76 -12.00 -22.01 -1.60
N LEU A 77 -13.21 -21.80 -2.10
CA LEU A 77 -13.47 -21.29 -3.44
C LEU A 77 -13.85 -19.81 -3.30
N ASP A 78 -12.87 -18.93 -3.51
CA ASP A 78 -12.96 -17.47 -3.34
C ASP A 78 -13.20 -16.78 -4.69
N GLY A 79 -14.38 -16.19 -4.86
CA GLY A 79 -14.74 -15.45 -6.07
C GLY A 79 -16.20 -15.62 -6.45
N PRO A 80 -16.68 -14.88 -7.46
CA PRO A 80 -18.09 -14.87 -7.80
C PRO A 80 -18.57 -16.21 -8.34
N ILE A 81 -19.79 -16.61 -7.94
CA ILE A 81 -20.45 -17.78 -8.51
C ILE A 81 -20.96 -17.47 -9.92
N ASP A 82 -20.81 -18.46 -10.79
CA ASP A 82 -21.30 -18.47 -12.16
C ASP A 82 -21.89 -19.86 -12.43
N THR A 83 -22.96 -19.90 -13.22
CA THR A 83 -23.70 -21.14 -13.50
C THR A 83 -22.81 -22.19 -14.14
N LEU A 84 -21.84 -21.79 -14.96
CA LEU A 84 -21.06 -22.71 -15.79
C LEU A 84 -20.10 -23.58 -14.99
N TRP A 85 -19.44 -23.02 -13.97
CA TRP A 85 -18.53 -23.81 -13.14
C TRP A 85 -19.23 -24.47 -11.95
N VAL A 86 -20.28 -23.88 -11.40
CA VAL A 86 -20.92 -24.41 -10.18
C VAL A 86 -21.78 -25.64 -10.45
N GLU A 87 -22.35 -25.77 -11.66
CA GLU A 87 -23.20 -26.92 -12.03
C GLU A 87 -22.45 -28.26 -11.95
N ASN A 88 -21.16 -28.26 -12.30
CA ASN A 88 -20.29 -29.43 -12.22
C ASN A 88 -20.00 -29.88 -10.78
N LEU A 89 -20.32 -29.06 -9.77
CA LEU A 89 -20.18 -29.42 -8.36
C LEU A 89 -21.44 -30.04 -7.76
N ASN A 90 -22.55 -30.13 -8.49
CA ASN A 90 -23.81 -30.58 -7.91
C ASN A 90 -23.71 -31.97 -7.25
N THR A 91 -23.01 -32.93 -7.88
CA THR A 91 -22.77 -34.26 -7.29
C THR A 91 -21.78 -34.24 -6.13
N LEU A 92 -20.88 -33.26 -6.09
CA LEU A 92 -19.98 -33.09 -4.94
C LEU A 92 -20.70 -32.49 -3.73
N LEU A 93 -21.69 -31.63 -3.97
CA LEU A 93 -22.43 -30.90 -2.95
C LEU A 93 -23.66 -31.64 -2.44
N ASP A 94 -24.14 -32.68 -3.12
CA ASP A 94 -25.24 -33.52 -2.63
C ASP A 94 -24.76 -34.68 -1.75
N ASP A 95 -25.69 -35.57 -1.38
CA ASP A 95 -25.43 -36.72 -0.52
C ASP A 95 -24.40 -37.69 -1.11
N SER A 96 -24.16 -37.65 -2.42
CA SER A 96 -23.18 -38.53 -3.07
C SER A 96 -21.74 -38.13 -2.75
N LYS A 97 -21.47 -36.83 -2.51
CA LYS A 97 -20.14 -36.31 -2.13
C LYS A 97 -19.02 -36.74 -3.08
N ILE A 98 -19.33 -36.83 -4.38
CA ILE A 98 -18.40 -37.30 -5.42
C ILE A 98 -18.21 -36.21 -6.48
N LEU A 99 -16.95 -35.87 -6.73
CA LEU A 99 -16.56 -35.06 -7.89
C LEU A 99 -16.43 -35.97 -9.12
N CYS A 100 -17.20 -35.68 -10.15
CA CYS A 100 -17.15 -36.38 -11.43
C CYS A 100 -16.39 -35.54 -12.46
N LEU A 101 -15.29 -36.07 -13.00
CA LEU A 101 -14.49 -35.40 -14.02
C LEU A 101 -14.87 -35.89 -15.44
N ALA A 102 -14.55 -35.09 -16.46
CA ALA A 102 -14.90 -35.38 -17.85
C ALA A 102 -14.26 -36.66 -18.41
N ASN A 103 -13.13 -37.11 -17.85
CA ASN A 103 -12.49 -38.39 -18.18
C ASN A 103 -13.19 -39.62 -17.56
N GLY A 104 -14.29 -39.42 -16.84
CA GLY A 104 -15.03 -40.47 -16.12
C GLY A 104 -14.49 -40.80 -14.74
N GLU A 105 -13.41 -40.13 -14.29
CA GLU A 105 -12.89 -40.28 -12.93
C GLU A 105 -13.90 -39.77 -11.90
N ARG A 106 -14.00 -40.51 -10.79
CA ARG A 106 -14.90 -40.21 -9.67
C ARG A 106 -14.09 -40.11 -8.39
N ILE A 107 -14.00 -38.91 -7.83
CA ILE A 107 -13.21 -38.63 -6.63
C ILE A 107 -14.17 -38.37 -5.48
N GLY A 108 -14.20 -39.28 -4.49
CA GLY A 108 -15.03 -39.13 -3.29
C GLY A 108 -14.43 -38.16 -2.28
N MET A 109 -15.28 -37.32 -1.67
CA MET A 109 -14.88 -36.44 -0.59
C MET A 109 -14.81 -37.20 0.75
N SER A 110 -13.74 -36.98 1.52
CA SER A 110 -13.58 -37.60 2.83
C SER A 110 -14.43 -36.92 3.91
N GLY A 111 -14.65 -37.61 5.04
CA GLY A 111 -15.35 -37.04 6.21
C GLY A 111 -14.61 -35.87 6.89
N HIS A 112 -13.31 -35.70 6.63
CA HIS A 112 -12.44 -34.66 7.19
C HIS A 112 -12.18 -33.51 6.20
N THR A 113 -12.90 -33.48 5.08
CA THR A 113 -12.82 -32.42 4.07
C THR A 113 -14.01 -31.46 4.21
N ARG A 114 -13.75 -30.15 4.12
CA ARG A 114 -14.78 -29.10 4.05
C ARG A 114 -14.57 -28.26 2.80
N ILE A 115 -15.66 -27.90 2.13
CA ILE A 115 -15.65 -26.96 1.01
C ILE A 115 -16.36 -25.69 1.48
N ILE A 116 -15.72 -24.55 1.29
CA ILE A 116 -16.22 -23.23 1.66
C ILE A 116 -16.29 -22.39 0.39
N PHE A 117 -17.41 -21.71 0.19
CA PHE A 117 -17.59 -20.75 -0.89
C PHE A 117 -17.53 -19.35 -0.28
N GLU A 118 -16.54 -18.56 -0.67
CA GLU A 118 -16.43 -17.14 -0.32
C GLU A 118 -16.91 -16.32 -1.50
N VAL A 119 -18.14 -15.80 -1.39
CA VAL A 119 -18.90 -15.19 -2.49
C VAL A 119 -19.56 -13.90 -2.04
N ASP A 120 -19.58 -12.91 -2.91
CA ASP A 120 -20.24 -11.63 -2.67
C ASP A 120 -21.75 -11.67 -2.96
N SER A 121 -22.15 -12.46 -3.95
CA SER A 121 -23.53 -12.61 -4.42
C SER A 121 -23.87 -14.03 -4.84
N LEU A 122 -25.11 -14.44 -4.57
CA LEU A 122 -25.69 -15.72 -5.00
C LEU A 122 -26.66 -15.58 -6.19
N THR A 123 -26.72 -14.41 -6.84
CA THR A 123 -27.67 -14.14 -7.94
C THR A 123 -27.57 -15.11 -9.11
N ASN A 124 -26.37 -15.69 -9.33
CA ASN A 124 -26.10 -16.63 -10.41
C ASN A 124 -26.10 -18.10 -9.94
N ALA A 125 -26.49 -18.36 -8.69
CA ALA A 125 -26.59 -19.71 -8.15
C ALA A 125 -28.05 -20.19 -8.26
N SER A 126 -28.25 -21.45 -8.68
CA SER A 126 -29.59 -22.04 -8.66
C SER A 126 -30.06 -22.27 -7.21
N PRO A 127 -31.36 -22.10 -6.89
CA PRO A 127 -31.87 -22.42 -5.55
C PRO A 127 -31.58 -23.86 -5.11
N ALA A 128 -31.47 -24.80 -6.06
CA ALA A 128 -31.12 -26.19 -5.79
C ALA A 128 -29.66 -26.38 -5.38
N THR A 129 -28.74 -25.55 -5.88
CA THR A 129 -27.33 -25.53 -5.45
C THR A 129 -27.22 -24.91 -4.06
N VAL A 130 -27.93 -23.80 -3.83
CA VAL A 130 -27.95 -23.07 -2.55
C VAL A 130 -28.53 -23.93 -1.43
N SER A 131 -29.58 -24.73 -1.69
CA SER A 131 -30.23 -25.56 -0.67
C SER A 131 -29.37 -26.69 -0.12
N ARG A 132 -28.28 -27.05 -0.81
CA ARG A 132 -27.33 -28.11 -0.39
C ARG A 132 -26.22 -27.57 0.52
N CYS A 133 -26.10 -26.26 0.63
CA CYS A 133 -25.01 -25.59 1.34
C CYS A 133 -25.53 -24.94 2.63
N ALA A 134 -24.73 -24.97 3.69
CA ALA A 134 -24.97 -24.14 4.86
C ALA A 134 -24.61 -22.69 4.53
N MET A 135 -25.52 -21.76 4.88
CA MET A 135 -25.36 -20.34 4.58
C MET A 135 -24.94 -19.58 5.84
N VAL A 136 -23.85 -18.82 5.73
CA VAL A 136 -23.40 -17.89 6.77
C VAL A 136 -23.38 -16.50 6.13
N TYR A 137 -24.31 -15.65 6.55
CA TYR A 137 -24.39 -14.27 6.08
C TYR A 137 -23.50 -13.38 6.95
N LEU A 138 -22.61 -12.62 6.31
CA LEU A 138 -21.76 -11.63 6.96
C LEU A 138 -22.08 -10.26 6.34
N ASP A 139 -22.59 -9.33 7.14
CA ASP A 139 -22.69 -7.93 6.72
C ASP A 139 -21.32 -7.25 6.92
N PRO A 140 -20.68 -6.72 5.86
CA PRO A 140 -19.43 -5.96 6.01
C PRO A 140 -19.56 -4.75 6.95
N SER A 141 -20.77 -4.20 7.09
CA SER A 141 -21.08 -3.08 7.98
C SER A 141 -20.94 -3.47 9.45
N ASP A 142 -21.27 -4.72 9.81
CA ASP A 142 -21.18 -5.24 11.18
C ASP A 142 -19.73 -5.44 11.62
N LEU A 143 -18.88 -5.92 10.71
CA LEU A 143 -17.45 -6.09 10.98
C LEU A 143 -16.75 -4.72 11.14
N GLY A 144 -17.15 -3.76 10.32
CA GLY A 144 -16.58 -2.43 10.28
C GLY A 144 -15.08 -2.41 9.93
N TYR A 145 -14.45 -1.25 10.06
CA TYR A 145 -13.04 -1.09 9.71
C TYR A 145 -12.07 -1.25 10.91
N LYS A 146 -12.58 -1.23 12.14
CA LYS A 146 -11.77 -1.26 13.36
C LYS A 146 -10.90 -2.53 13.48
N PRO A 147 -11.38 -3.74 13.12
CA PRO A 147 -10.53 -4.94 13.14
C PRO A 147 -9.32 -4.82 12.21
N PHE A 148 -9.51 -4.25 11.01
CA PHE A 148 -8.42 -4.02 10.06
C PHE A 148 -7.37 -3.05 10.62
N LEU A 149 -7.79 -1.92 11.19
CA LEU A 149 -6.85 -0.96 11.80
C LEU A 149 -6.10 -1.58 12.99
N ASN A 150 -6.80 -2.32 13.85
CA ASN A 150 -6.17 -3.02 14.98
C ASN A 150 -5.11 -4.03 14.52
N TYR A 151 -5.35 -4.74 13.41
CA TYR A 151 -4.35 -5.60 12.79
C TYR A 151 -3.17 -4.78 12.24
N TRP A 152 -3.43 -3.68 11.52
CA TRP A 152 -2.39 -2.83 10.95
C TRP A 152 -1.45 -2.25 12.03
N TYR A 153 -2.00 -1.72 13.13
CA TYR A 153 -1.20 -1.21 14.25
C TYR A 153 -0.28 -2.26 14.87
N ARG A 154 -0.70 -3.53 14.90
CA ARG A 154 0.05 -4.62 15.55
C ARG A 154 1.07 -5.28 14.64
N CYS A 155 0.74 -5.41 13.35
CA CYS A 155 1.47 -6.30 12.45
C CYS A 155 2.16 -5.57 11.29
N ARG A 156 1.87 -4.28 11.05
CA ARG A 156 2.37 -3.54 9.89
C ARG A 156 3.20 -2.32 10.23
N LEU A 157 3.21 -1.89 11.48
CA LEU A 157 4.12 -0.83 11.92
C LEU A 157 5.54 -1.39 12.14
N PRO A 158 6.58 -0.58 11.86
CA PRO A 158 7.96 -0.97 12.16
C PRO A 158 8.15 -1.33 13.64
N ILE A 159 9.00 -2.32 13.92
CA ILE A 159 9.26 -2.79 15.29
C ILE A 159 9.87 -1.68 16.16
N THR A 160 10.70 -0.82 15.56
CA THR A 160 11.35 0.32 16.19
C THR A 160 10.39 1.48 16.50
N PHE A 161 9.15 1.42 15.98
CA PHE A 161 8.22 2.53 16.04
C PHE A 161 7.77 2.78 17.50
N PRO A 162 7.92 4.00 18.04
CA PRO A 162 7.69 4.25 19.46
C PRO A 162 6.24 4.00 19.89
N LYS A 163 6.03 3.32 21.04
CA LYS A 163 4.68 3.02 21.57
C LYS A 163 3.79 4.25 21.74
N HIS A 164 4.33 5.34 22.29
CA HIS A 164 3.58 6.60 22.45
C HIS A 164 3.14 7.21 21.10
N ALA A 165 3.92 6.97 20.03
CA ALA A 165 3.58 7.41 18.69
C ALA A 165 2.47 6.56 18.07
N ILE A 166 2.40 5.26 18.41
CA ILE A 166 1.29 4.38 18.03
C ILE A 166 -0.01 4.88 18.69
N GLU A 167 0.03 5.13 20.00
CA GLU A 167 -1.14 5.64 20.74
C GLU A 167 -1.64 6.96 20.15
N PHE A 168 -0.73 7.91 19.90
CA PHE A 168 -1.08 9.17 19.25
C PHE A 168 -1.69 8.96 17.86
N LEU A 169 -1.13 8.07 17.04
CA LEU A 169 -1.67 7.78 15.71
C LEU A 169 -3.07 7.16 15.79
N ARG A 170 -3.33 6.30 16.79
CA ARG A 170 -4.66 5.72 17.03
C ARG A 170 -5.68 6.80 17.37
N GLU A 171 -5.36 7.68 18.30
CA GLU A 171 -6.22 8.81 18.67
C GLU A 171 -6.51 9.73 17.48
N LEU A 172 -5.50 9.99 16.64
CA LEU A 172 -5.63 10.82 15.44
C LEU A 172 -6.54 10.16 14.38
N MET A 173 -6.37 8.87 14.15
CA MET A 173 -7.20 8.10 13.21
C MET A 173 -8.64 7.99 13.70
N ASP A 174 -8.85 7.63 14.97
CA ASP A 174 -10.19 7.53 15.57
C ASP A 174 -10.93 8.87 15.55
N PHE A 175 -10.20 10.00 15.69
CA PHE A 175 -10.77 11.35 15.61
C PHE A 175 -11.24 11.76 14.20
N SER A 176 -10.54 11.32 13.15
CA SER A 176 -10.68 11.88 11.79
C SER A 176 -11.37 10.95 10.79
N ILE A 177 -11.22 9.63 10.90
CA ILE A 177 -11.75 8.66 9.93
C ILE A 177 -13.28 8.73 9.83
N ASP A 178 -13.99 8.71 10.96
CA ASP A 178 -15.46 8.75 10.96
C ASP A 178 -15.99 10.07 10.39
N LYS A 179 -15.29 11.18 10.65
CA LYS A 179 -15.63 12.49 10.05
C LYS A 179 -15.43 12.47 8.54
N GLY A 180 -14.34 11.87 8.06
CA GLY A 180 -14.08 11.71 6.63
C GLY A 180 -15.16 10.91 5.94
N PHE A 181 -15.60 9.79 6.54
CA PHE A 181 -16.70 9.02 5.98
C PHE A 181 -18.05 9.73 6.07
N ALA A 182 -18.31 10.49 7.12
CA ALA A 182 -19.51 11.32 7.23
C ALA A 182 -19.55 12.36 6.10
N PHE A 183 -18.43 13.06 5.84
CA PHE A 183 -18.29 13.99 4.71
C PHE A 183 -18.47 13.28 3.35
N LEU A 184 -17.80 12.15 3.12
CA LEU A 184 -17.97 11.42 1.85
C LEU A 184 -19.42 10.96 1.62
N SER A 185 -20.19 10.73 2.69
CA SER A 185 -21.60 10.36 2.60
C SER A 185 -22.51 11.55 2.27
N THR A 186 -22.05 12.80 2.42
CA THR A 186 -22.82 13.99 2.00
C THR A 186 -22.66 14.28 0.51
N LEU A 187 -21.58 13.80 -0.11
CA LEU A 187 -21.34 13.96 -1.54
C LEU A 187 -22.18 13.00 -2.37
N LYS A 188 -22.70 13.48 -3.50
CA LYS A 188 -23.42 12.65 -4.47
C LYS A 188 -22.43 12.03 -5.45
N ASP A 189 -22.41 10.70 -5.53
CA ASP A 189 -21.56 9.92 -6.45
C ASP A 189 -20.09 10.40 -6.53
N PRO A 190 -19.37 10.46 -5.38
CA PRO A 190 -18.06 11.11 -5.28
C PRO A 190 -16.95 10.46 -6.13
N TRP A 191 -17.12 9.22 -6.60
CA TRP A 191 -16.11 8.47 -7.34
C TRP A 191 -16.64 7.98 -8.69
N HIS A 192 -15.77 7.87 -9.71
CA HIS A 192 -16.13 7.27 -11.01
C HIS A 192 -16.50 5.79 -10.89
N ILE A 193 -15.93 5.10 -9.90
CA ILE A 193 -16.15 3.69 -9.61
C ILE A 193 -16.52 3.58 -8.13
N PRO A 194 -17.51 2.77 -7.74
CA PRO A 194 -17.84 2.56 -6.33
C PRO A 194 -16.62 2.09 -5.54
N VAL A 195 -16.27 2.81 -4.47
CA VAL A 195 -15.15 2.47 -3.57
C VAL A 195 -15.70 2.12 -2.20
N SER A 196 -15.27 0.98 -1.65
CA SER A 196 -15.63 0.59 -0.29
C SER A 196 -14.84 1.39 0.76
N LYS A 197 -15.42 1.58 1.95
CA LYS A 197 -14.73 2.27 3.07
C LYS A 197 -13.39 1.63 3.41
N ILE A 198 -13.32 0.30 3.34
CA ILE A 198 -12.08 -0.45 3.64
C ILE A 198 -10.97 -0.15 2.62
N ASN A 199 -11.29 0.04 1.34
CA ASN A 199 -10.30 0.37 0.31
C ASN A 199 -9.69 1.77 0.50
N VAL A 200 -10.51 2.74 0.95
CA VAL A 200 -10.03 4.08 1.34
C VAL A 200 -9.02 3.96 2.50
N LEU A 201 -9.34 3.17 3.52
CA LEU A 201 -8.46 2.98 4.67
C LEU A 201 -7.22 2.14 4.37
N GLN A 202 -7.33 1.16 3.48
CA GLN A 202 -6.17 0.43 2.98
C GLN A 202 -5.21 1.38 2.27
N THR A 203 -5.72 2.28 1.41
CA THR A 203 -4.92 3.32 0.75
C THR A 203 -4.23 4.22 1.77
N LEU A 204 -4.96 4.70 2.78
CA LEU A 204 -4.40 5.49 3.89
C LEU A 204 -3.24 4.77 4.59
N CYS A 205 -3.48 3.51 4.95
CA CYS A 205 -2.51 2.68 5.67
C CYS A 205 -1.27 2.37 4.81
N TYR A 206 -1.43 2.07 3.52
CA TYR A 206 -0.30 1.80 2.63
C TYR A 206 0.55 3.05 2.41
N LEU A 207 -0.07 4.20 2.12
CA LEU A 207 0.64 5.47 1.99
C LEU A 207 1.43 5.78 3.27
N LEU A 208 0.77 5.68 4.43
CA LEU A 208 1.40 5.92 5.71
C LEU A 208 2.56 4.94 5.98
N SER A 209 2.36 3.64 5.71
CA SER A 209 3.42 2.64 5.82
C SER A 209 4.62 2.99 4.94
N THR A 210 4.45 3.56 3.74
CA THR A 210 5.58 3.98 2.89
C THR A 210 6.47 5.02 3.57
N PHE A 211 5.85 6.04 4.20
CA PHE A 211 6.60 7.04 4.95
C PHE A 211 7.25 6.45 6.21
N LEU A 212 6.53 5.60 6.95
CA LEU A 212 7.04 5.01 8.19
C LEU A 212 8.18 4.01 7.94
N ASP A 213 8.06 3.14 6.94
CA ASP A 213 9.10 2.17 6.56
C ASP A 213 10.36 2.89 6.05
N TYR A 214 10.18 4.01 5.36
CA TYR A 214 11.30 4.85 4.97
C TYR A 214 12.00 5.43 6.20
N LEU A 215 11.25 6.01 7.12
CA LEU A 215 11.82 6.57 8.35
C LEU A 215 12.52 5.48 9.16
N ASP A 216 11.98 4.27 9.25
CA ASP A 216 12.63 3.15 9.93
C ASP A 216 13.98 2.78 9.30
N LYS A 217 14.01 2.54 7.98
CA LYS A 217 15.23 2.14 7.25
C LYS A 217 16.33 3.19 7.27
N HIS A 218 15.95 4.46 7.38
CA HIS A 218 16.87 5.59 7.40
C HIS A 218 17.12 6.12 8.82
N GLY A 219 16.71 5.37 9.85
CA GLY A 219 16.98 5.66 11.26
C GLY A 219 16.20 6.86 11.82
N GLY A 220 15.16 7.33 11.14
CA GLY A 220 14.30 8.44 11.54
C GLY A 220 13.72 8.33 12.95
N PHE A 221 13.59 7.13 13.54
CA PHE A 221 13.09 6.95 14.92
C PHE A 221 14.21 6.80 15.99
N GLY A 222 15.48 6.85 15.57
CA GLY A 222 16.68 6.64 16.40
C GLY A 222 17.09 5.18 16.54
N ASP A 223 18.38 4.92 16.81
CA ASP A 223 18.89 3.56 17.11
C ASP A 223 18.41 3.09 18.49
N GLU A 224 18.00 1.82 18.62
CA GLU A 224 17.59 1.21 19.90
C GLU A 224 18.71 1.23 20.96
N ASP A 225 19.97 1.24 20.53
CA ASP A 225 21.16 1.07 21.40
C ASP A 225 21.46 2.25 22.34
N GLN A 226 20.86 3.43 22.15
CA GLN A 226 21.09 4.56 23.06
C GLN A 226 20.08 4.65 24.21
N ARG A 227 18.93 3.95 24.16
CA ARG A 227 17.92 4.04 25.24
C ARG A 227 18.19 3.11 26.41
N LEU A 228 19.03 2.08 26.23
CA LEU A 228 19.40 1.15 27.30
C LEU A 228 20.70 1.53 28.03
N ALA A 229 21.45 2.52 27.53
CA ALA A 229 22.73 2.95 28.11
C ALA A 229 22.63 4.04 29.20
N GLN A 230 21.42 4.47 29.58
CA GLN A 230 21.23 5.41 30.70
C GLN A 230 20.68 4.68 31.93
N THR A 231 21.51 3.84 32.53
CA THR A 231 21.37 3.52 33.96
C THR A 231 22.12 4.60 34.76
N PRO A 232 21.48 5.25 35.75
CA PRO A 232 22.15 6.26 36.57
C PRO A 232 23.05 5.55 37.59
N GLY A 233 24.37 5.61 37.41
CA GLY A 233 25.33 5.24 38.45
C GLY A 233 26.43 4.27 38.05
N SER A 234 27.17 4.53 36.98
CA SER A 234 28.50 3.94 36.82
C SER A 234 29.52 5.02 36.44
N ASP A 235 30.57 5.11 37.25
CA ASP A 235 31.71 6.00 37.07
C ASP A 235 32.40 5.74 35.72
N PRO A 236 33.03 6.75 35.09
CA PRO A 236 33.68 6.59 33.80
C PRO A 236 34.86 5.61 33.94
N PRO A 237 34.99 4.59 33.06
CA PRO A 237 36.16 3.73 33.09
C PRO A 237 37.40 4.51 32.64
N ALA A 238 38.46 4.37 33.44
CA ALA A 238 39.75 5.01 33.27
C ALA A 238 40.42 4.69 31.93
N ALA A 239 41.16 5.68 31.44
CA ALA A 239 41.98 5.62 30.23
C ALA A 239 43.03 4.49 30.25
N SER A 240 42.97 3.61 29.26
CA SER A 240 44.08 2.82 28.69
C SER A 240 43.52 2.13 27.43
N THR A 241 44.16 1.98 26.28
CA THR A 241 45.56 1.93 25.89
C THR A 241 45.63 2.29 24.39
N SER A 242 46.71 2.95 23.98
CA SER A 242 47.01 3.43 22.64
C SER A 242 46.86 2.37 21.53
N LYS A 243 45.97 2.62 20.57
CA LYS A 243 46.13 2.09 19.20
C LYS A 243 46.67 3.23 18.33
N ASN A 244 47.87 3.05 17.80
CA ASN A 244 48.51 3.99 16.89
C ASN A 244 47.74 4.01 15.57
N TYR A 245 46.97 5.08 15.35
CA TYR A 245 46.41 5.40 14.05
C TYR A 245 47.41 6.29 13.31
N THR A 246 47.66 5.99 12.04
CA THR A 246 48.41 6.91 11.18
C THR A 246 47.54 8.14 10.87
N PRO A 247 48.11 9.30 10.53
CA PRO A 247 47.32 10.50 10.19
C PRO A 247 46.33 10.27 9.03
N ASN A 248 46.59 9.27 8.18
CA ASN A 248 45.68 8.87 7.11
C ASN A 248 44.49 8.02 7.60
N ASP A 249 44.63 7.25 8.69
CA ASP A 249 43.51 6.49 9.25
C ASP A 249 42.49 7.39 9.95
N ALA A 250 42.95 8.51 10.51
CA ALA A 250 42.07 9.55 11.07
C ALA A 250 41.23 10.23 9.97
N LEU A 251 41.79 10.42 8.76
CA LEU A 251 41.05 10.94 7.61
C LEU A 251 40.05 9.91 7.05
N VAL A 252 40.40 8.62 7.03
CA VAL A 252 39.48 7.56 6.58
C VAL A 252 38.31 7.39 7.56
N ILE A 253 38.53 7.55 8.87
CA ILE A 253 37.45 7.50 9.87
C ILE A 253 36.58 8.78 9.83
N TYR A 254 37.16 9.94 9.52
CA TYR A 254 36.39 11.20 9.41
C TYR A 254 35.57 11.25 8.10
N VAL A 255 36.08 10.70 7.00
CA VAL A 255 35.40 10.69 5.70
C VAL A 255 34.31 9.60 5.60
N ILE A 256 34.38 8.54 6.41
CA ILE A 256 33.37 7.45 6.41
C ILE A 256 32.19 7.73 7.38
N ASN A 257 32.22 8.79 8.20
CA ASN A 257 31.23 8.97 9.27
C ASN A 257 30.57 10.35 9.37
N GLU A 258 30.34 11.04 8.25
CA GLU A 258 29.14 11.90 8.19
C GLU A 258 27.91 11.01 7.94
N LYS A 259 27.49 10.24 8.96
CA LYS A 259 26.13 9.69 8.94
C LYS A 259 25.19 10.89 8.94
N LYS A 260 24.66 11.23 7.76
CA LYS A 260 23.70 12.32 7.57
C LYS A 260 22.50 12.05 8.48
N GLN A 261 22.48 12.69 9.64
CA GLN A 261 21.41 12.50 10.61
C GLN A 261 20.13 13.12 10.08
N TYR A 262 19.08 12.31 10.01
CA TYR A 262 17.76 12.72 9.54
C TYR A 262 17.08 13.66 10.57
N TYR A 263 16.13 14.48 10.12
CA TYR A 263 15.56 15.53 10.97
C TYR A 263 14.92 15.03 12.27
N LEU A 264 14.24 13.88 12.24
CA LEU A 264 13.67 13.27 13.44
C LEU A 264 14.74 12.74 14.42
N GLN A 265 15.90 12.30 13.92
CA GLN A 265 17.04 11.94 14.79
C GLN A 265 17.58 13.17 15.51
N LYS A 266 17.63 14.33 14.82
CA LYS A 266 18.04 15.61 15.42
C LYS A 266 16.98 16.17 16.38
N ASN A 267 15.71 15.96 16.08
CA ASN A 267 14.58 16.54 16.80
C ASN A 267 13.57 15.46 17.26
N PRO A 268 13.94 14.56 18.18
CA PRO A 268 13.08 13.44 18.58
C PRO A 268 11.78 13.90 19.27
N LYS A 269 11.79 15.09 19.90
CA LYS A 269 10.59 15.70 20.52
C LYS A 269 9.52 16.11 19.51
N ASN A 270 9.88 16.27 18.24
CA ASN A 270 8.97 16.72 17.18
C ASN A 270 8.28 15.56 16.44
N ILE A 271 8.41 14.32 16.91
CA ILE A 271 7.81 13.14 16.27
C ILE A 271 6.29 13.30 16.10
N ARG A 272 5.59 13.86 17.10
CA ARG A 272 4.16 14.13 17.04
C ARG A 272 3.81 15.06 15.87
N GLN A 273 4.56 16.15 15.71
CA GLN A 273 4.35 17.15 14.66
C GLN A 273 4.67 16.61 13.26
N CYS A 274 5.69 15.75 13.16
CA CYS A 274 6.06 15.11 11.90
C CYS A 274 5.00 14.08 11.48
N LEU A 275 4.55 13.25 12.42
CA LEU A 275 3.53 12.22 12.19
C LEU A 275 2.20 12.81 11.76
N ILE A 276 1.75 13.88 12.42
CA ILE A 276 0.48 14.51 12.04
C ILE A 276 0.54 15.10 10.63
N ARG A 277 1.67 15.70 10.22
CA ARG A 277 1.83 16.20 8.86
C ARG A 277 1.77 15.07 7.84
N ILE A 278 2.56 14.01 8.05
CA ILE A 278 2.52 12.80 7.20
C ILE A 278 1.10 12.24 7.12
N TYR A 279 0.44 12.12 8.27
CA TYR A 279 -0.92 11.61 8.36
C TYR A 279 -1.90 12.45 7.52
N ILE A 280 -1.89 13.77 7.67
CA ILE A 280 -2.79 14.67 6.93
C ILE A 280 -2.56 14.50 5.42
N PHE A 281 -1.31 14.43 4.96
CA PHE A 281 -1.03 14.19 3.55
C PHE A 281 -1.59 12.84 3.07
N CYS A 282 -1.38 11.77 3.83
CA CYS A 282 -1.91 10.45 3.47
C CYS A 282 -3.45 10.43 3.50
N TYR A 283 -4.06 11.13 4.46
CA TYR A 283 -5.51 11.27 4.61
C TYR A 283 -6.13 12.02 3.42
N VAL A 284 -5.53 13.14 3.01
CA VAL A 284 -5.96 13.91 1.83
C VAL A 284 -5.96 13.03 0.59
N TRP A 285 -4.89 12.27 0.36
CA TRP A 285 -4.78 11.42 -0.82
C TRP A 285 -5.61 10.15 -0.75
N SER A 286 -5.90 9.61 0.43
CA SER A 286 -6.76 8.43 0.57
C SER A 286 -8.24 8.76 0.44
N PHE A 287 -8.71 9.83 1.09
CA PHE A 287 -10.13 10.24 1.05
C PHE A 287 -10.45 11.07 -0.19
N GLY A 288 -9.56 11.99 -0.55
CA GLY A 288 -9.76 12.97 -1.62
C GLY A 288 -9.17 12.59 -2.97
N GLY A 289 -8.16 11.70 -3.00
CA GLY A 289 -7.40 11.43 -4.23
C GLY A 289 -8.21 10.75 -5.35
N GLY A 290 -9.28 10.03 -5.00
CA GLY A 290 -10.18 9.40 -5.97
C GLY A 290 -11.39 10.24 -6.36
N LEU A 291 -11.63 11.38 -5.69
CA LEU A 291 -12.82 12.19 -5.94
C LEU A 291 -12.88 12.63 -7.40
N LYS A 292 -14.08 12.58 -7.98
CA LYS A 292 -14.34 13.14 -9.30
C LYS A 292 -13.92 14.60 -9.29
N ARG A 293 -13.20 14.99 -10.33
CA ARG A 293 -12.94 16.39 -10.66
C ARG A 293 -13.81 16.69 -11.86
N GLU A 294 -14.82 17.53 -11.69
CA GLU A 294 -15.60 18.06 -12.80
C GLU A 294 -14.67 18.95 -13.62
N ASP A 295 -14.27 18.44 -14.78
CA ASP A 295 -13.68 19.28 -15.80
C ASP A 295 -14.83 20.12 -16.39
N ASN A 296 -14.98 21.37 -15.95
CA ASN A 296 -15.92 22.32 -16.57
C ASN A 296 -15.42 22.66 -17.99
N PHE A 297 -15.62 21.75 -18.95
CA PHE A 297 -15.44 21.99 -20.38
C PHE A 297 -16.78 22.31 -21.08
N GLU A 298 -17.83 22.66 -20.33
CA GLU A 298 -19.07 23.13 -20.94
C GLU A 298 -18.91 24.59 -21.38
N ASP A 299 -18.77 24.74 -22.70
CA ASP A 299 -18.90 25.96 -23.49
C ASP A 299 -17.76 26.99 -23.45
N ASP A 300 -16.68 26.67 -24.16
CA ASP A 300 -15.73 27.61 -24.78
C ASP A 300 -16.38 28.46 -25.90
N ASN A 301 -17.67 28.81 -25.75
CA ASN A 301 -18.37 29.80 -26.54
C ASN A 301 -18.50 31.07 -25.71
N LEU A 302 -17.39 31.78 -25.45
CA LEU A 302 -17.39 33.23 -25.18
C LEU A 302 -15.97 33.77 -25.22
N ILE A 303 -15.52 34.03 -26.45
CA ILE A 303 -14.54 35.08 -26.72
C ILE A 303 -15.08 36.37 -26.09
N ASN A 304 -14.40 36.85 -25.04
CA ASN A 304 -14.37 38.22 -24.48
C ASN A 304 -14.67 38.26 -22.98
N GLN A 305 -13.64 38.14 -22.15
CA GLN A 305 -13.31 39.19 -21.18
C GLN A 305 -11.91 38.95 -20.60
N LYS A 306 -11.05 39.94 -20.77
CA LYS A 306 -9.79 40.08 -20.03
C LYS A 306 -10.12 40.42 -18.59
N GLU A 307 -10.46 39.44 -17.78
CA GLU A 307 -10.42 39.54 -16.32
C GLU A 307 -9.76 38.27 -15.77
N GLN A 308 -9.09 38.45 -14.63
CA GLN A 308 -8.19 37.52 -13.95
C GLN A 308 -8.47 36.02 -14.20
N ILE A 309 -7.42 35.27 -14.54
CA ILE A 309 -7.40 33.81 -14.59
C ILE A 309 -7.71 33.27 -13.18
N LYS A 310 -8.98 33.22 -12.81
CA LYS A 310 -9.47 32.29 -11.79
C LYS A 310 -9.37 30.93 -12.46
N VAL A 311 -8.40 30.13 -12.02
CA VAL A 311 -8.37 28.70 -12.32
C VAL A 311 -9.72 28.16 -11.87
N ASP A 312 -10.59 27.79 -12.80
CA ASP A 312 -11.86 27.15 -12.48
C ASP A 312 -11.54 25.85 -11.76
N ARG A 313 -11.77 25.87 -10.44
CA ARG A 313 -11.46 24.78 -9.53
C ARG A 313 -12.75 23.98 -9.33
N ASP A 314 -12.66 22.66 -9.43
CA ASP A 314 -13.80 21.78 -9.21
C ASP A 314 -14.44 22.00 -7.81
N PRO A 315 -15.78 22.13 -7.71
CA PRO A 315 -16.46 22.44 -6.45
C PRO A 315 -16.28 21.34 -5.38
N THR A 316 -16.27 20.07 -5.80
CA THR A 316 -16.14 18.92 -4.89
C THR A 316 -14.80 18.93 -4.15
N THR A 317 -13.71 19.18 -4.88
CA THR A 317 -12.36 19.25 -4.32
C THR A 317 -12.15 20.49 -3.45
N GLN A 318 -12.84 21.61 -3.73
CA GLN A 318 -12.85 22.79 -2.87
C GLN A 318 -13.58 22.52 -1.54
N GLU A 319 -14.75 21.88 -1.59
CA GLU A 319 -15.49 21.49 -0.39
C GLU A 319 -14.67 20.53 0.48
N PHE A 320 -13.99 19.56 -0.14
CA PHE A 320 -13.09 18.66 0.57
C PHE A 320 -11.89 19.38 1.19
N ASP A 321 -11.26 20.33 0.48
CA ASP A 321 -10.16 21.14 1.00
C ASP A 321 -10.58 21.92 2.25
N ALA A 322 -11.73 22.61 2.17
CA ALA A 322 -12.29 23.35 3.30
C ALA A 322 -12.60 22.43 4.49
N PHE A 323 -13.18 21.25 4.24
CA PHE A 323 -13.44 20.24 5.26
C PHE A 323 -12.16 19.78 5.97
N VAL A 324 -11.11 19.43 5.21
CA VAL A 324 -9.83 18.98 5.79
C VAL A 324 -9.21 20.09 6.65
N ARG A 325 -9.23 21.33 6.15
CA ARG A 325 -8.72 22.49 6.90
C ARG A 325 -9.49 22.69 8.20
N ASP A 326 -10.81 22.63 8.19
CA ASP A 326 -11.62 22.73 9.41
C ASP A 326 -11.30 21.60 10.40
N VAL A 327 -11.26 20.34 9.95
CA VAL A 327 -11.01 19.19 10.82
C VAL A 327 -9.68 19.28 11.56
N PHE A 328 -8.61 19.73 10.89
CA PHE A 328 -7.26 19.74 11.47
C PHE A 328 -6.80 21.10 12.02
N ASN A 329 -7.35 22.23 11.56
CA ASN A 329 -7.02 23.54 12.13
C ASN A 329 -7.84 23.85 13.40
N SER A 330 -9.09 23.39 13.48
CA SER A 330 -9.99 23.71 14.60
C SER A 330 -9.62 23.00 15.91
N ASN A 331 -8.77 21.96 15.86
CA ASN A 331 -8.41 21.18 17.06
C ASN A 331 -7.01 21.54 17.57
N VAL A 332 -6.94 22.14 18.75
CA VAL A 332 -5.67 22.56 19.40
C VAL A 332 -4.70 21.40 19.61
N ASN A 333 -5.18 20.18 19.84
CA ASN A 333 -4.34 18.99 20.03
C ASN A 333 -3.68 18.49 18.74
N TYR A 334 -4.21 18.91 17.60
CA TYR A 334 -3.81 18.50 16.26
C TYR A 334 -3.47 19.70 15.38
N ALA A 335 -3.31 20.88 15.98
CA ALA A 335 -3.07 22.12 15.26
C ALA A 335 -1.71 22.06 14.56
N VAL A 336 -1.76 21.87 13.25
CA VAL A 336 -0.63 21.99 12.35
C VAL A 336 -0.80 23.27 11.57
N TYR A 337 0.27 24.03 11.40
CA TYR A 337 0.28 25.06 10.37
C TYR A 337 0.19 24.40 8.98
N LEU A 338 -1.03 24.29 8.47
CA LEU A 338 -1.29 23.93 7.09
C LEU A 338 -0.87 25.07 6.17
N PRO A 339 -0.48 24.79 4.91
CA PRO A 339 -0.17 25.83 3.95
C PRO A 339 -1.34 26.81 3.78
N PRO A 340 -1.07 28.11 3.50
CA PRO A 340 -2.12 29.12 3.35
C PRO A 340 -3.19 28.73 2.33
N ASP A 341 -4.41 29.27 2.49
CA ASP A 341 -5.58 29.00 1.62
C ASP A 341 -5.46 29.53 0.17
N ALA A 342 -4.27 29.97 -0.25
CA ALA A 342 -4.02 30.43 -1.61
C ALA A 342 -4.10 29.28 -2.64
N ARG A 343 -3.69 28.07 -2.25
CA ARG A 343 -3.73 26.85 -3.06
C ARG A 343 -4.44 25.72 -2.31
N MET A 344 -4.86 24.69 -3.05
CA MET A 344 -5.51 23.52 -2.46
C MET A 344 -4.47 22.66 -1.74
N ILE A 345 -4.91 21.89 -0.74
CA ILE A 345 -4.03 20.98 0.00
C ILE A 345 -3.42 19.89 -0.90
N PHE A 346 -4.06 19.57 -2.03
CA PHE A 346 -3.54 18.67 -3.07
C PHE A 346 -2.32 19.22 -3.82
N ASP A 347 -2.08 20.53 -3.74
CA ASP A 347 -0.95 21.19 -4.41
C ASP A 347 0.36 21.09 -3.62
N TYR A 348 0.31 20.45 -2.44
CA TYR A 348 1.45 20.29 -1.56
C TYR A 348 1.88 18.82 -1.41
N MET A 349 3.20 18.61 -1.31
CA MET A 349 3.88 17.38 -0.91
C MET A 349 4.57 17.55 0.44
N ILE A 350 5.01 16.46 1.07
CA ILE A 350 5.81 16.49 2.32
C ILE A 350 7.26 16.09 2.07
N ASP A 351 8.20 16.96 2.45
CA ASP A 351 9.64 16.67 2.42
C ASP A 351 10.03 15.96 3.71
N LEU A 352 10.64 14.78 3.62
CA LEU A 352 11.02 13.99 4.80
C LEU A 352 12.30 14.49 5.48
N ASN A 353 13.01 15.43 4.87
CA ASN A 353 14.16 16.07 5.52
C ASN A 353 13.74 17.26 6.40
N THR A 354 12.63 17.93 6.09
CA THR A 354 12.17 19.13 6.84
C THR A 354 10.84 18.92 7.53
N PHE A 355 10.09 17.90 7.10
CA PHE A 355 8.68 17.66 7.43
C PHE A 355 7.79 18.87 7.13
N LEU A 356 8.17 19.73 6.18
CA LEU A 356 7.38 20.86 5.73
C LEU A 356 6.67 20.53 4.42
N TYR A 357 5.58 21.24 4.19
CA TYR A 357 4.85 21.18 2.94
C TYR A 357 5.58 22.02 1.88
N HIS A 358 5.82 21.44 0.71
CA HIS A 358 6.30 22.17 -0.48
C HIS A 358 5.33 21.98 -1.64
N GLU A 359 5.31 22.92 -2.58
CA GLU A 359 4.43 22.84 -3.74
C GLU A 359 4.97 21.82 -4.76
N TRP A 360 4.10 20.99 -5.33
CA TRP A 360 4.48 20.04 -6.38
C TRP A 360 5.12 20.72 -7.60
N GLU A 361 4.71 21.94 -7.90
CA GLU A 361 5.26 22.77 -8.99
C GLU A 361 6.78 22.97 -8.87
N THR A 362 7.30 23.00 -7.64
CA THR A 362 8.74 23.19 -7.39
C THR A 362 9.59 21.97 -7.74
N LEU A 363 8.95 20.82 -7.99
CA LEU A 363 9.59 19.57 -8.43
C LEU A 363 9.64 19.45 -9.95
N VAL A 364 8.87 20.25 -10.68
CA VAL A 364 8.84 20.22 -12.14
C VAL A 364 10.05 20.99 -12.70
N PRO A 365 10.87 20.38 -13.57
CA PRO A 365 11.96 21.09 -14.24
C PRO A 365 11.44 22.29 -15.04
N LYS A 366 12.13 23.43 -14.94
CA LYS A 366 11.78 24.62 -15.74
C LYS A 366 11.91 24.33 -17.23
N THR A 367 11.03 24.93 -18.03
CA THR A 367 10.94 24.76 -19.49
C THR A 367 12.29 24.97 -20.19
N ASP A 368 13.09 25.93 -19.74
CA ASP A 368 14.41 26.24 -20.31
C ASP A 368 15.43 25.10 -20.19
N VAL A 369 15.28 24.23 -19.18
CA VAL A 369 16.13 23.05 -18.96
C VAL A 369 15.69 21.91 -19.88
N LEU A 370 14.38 21.75 -20.07
CA LEU A 370 13.80 20.70 -20.92
C LEU A 370 14.13 20.93 -22.40
N ILE A 371 14.14 22.19 -22.86
CA ILE A 371 14.48 22.54 -24.24
C ILE A 371 15.97 22.25 -24.54
N LYS A 372 16.85 22.36 -23.54
CA LYS A 372 18.29 22.11 -23.69
C LYS A 372 18.65 20.61 -23.68
N SER A 373 17.83 19.78 -23.04
CA SER A 373 17.96 18.34 -23.13
C SER A 373 17.25 17.85 -24.39
N GLU A 374 17.97 17.69 -25.51
CA GLU A 374 17.44 17.23 -26.81
C GLU A 374 16.74 15.84 -26.81
N ASN A 375 16.47 15.25 -25.64
CA ASN A 375 15.69 14.02 -25.44
C ASN A 375 14.17 14.28 -25.41
N LEU A 376 13.63 14.84 -26.50
CA LEU A 376 12.19 15.05 -26.72
C LEU A 376 11.37 13.74 -26.85
N GLN A 377 12.01 12.56 -26.79
CA GLN A 377 11.34 11.26 -26.78
C GLN A 377 10.72 10.89 -25.42
N ASN A 378 11.05 11.61 -24.35
CA ASN A 378 10.51 11.38 -23.02
C ASN A 378 9.35 12.33 -22.71
N VAL A 379 8.36 11.83 -21.97
CA VAL A 379 7.17 12.56 -21.52
C VAL A 379 7.57 13.88 -20.86
N ILE A 380 6.98 15.00 -21.28
CA ILE A 380 7.19 16.30 -20.62
C ILE A 380 6.72 16.17 -19.17
N PRO A 381 7.60 16.35 -18.16
CA PRO A 381 7.20 16.22 -16.78
C PRO A 381 6.26 17.37 -16.42
N THR A 382 4.99 17.05 -16.15
CA THR A 382 4.01 18.00 -15.59
C THR A 382 3.85 17.75 -14.08
N VAL A 383 3.20 18.69 -13.39
CA VAL A 383 2.88 18.56 -11.96
C VAL A 383 2.11 17.26 -11.69
N ASP A 384 1.12 16.95 -12.51
CA ASP A 384 0.31 15.75 -12.37
C ASP A 384 1.12 14.47 -12.61
N ILE A 385 2.04 14.47 -13.58
CA ILE A 385 2.91 13.31 -13.80
C ILE A 385 3.75 13.05 -12.55
N VAL A 386 4.43 14.07 -12.03
CA VAL A 386 5.28 13.94 -10.82
C VAL A 386 4.45 13.43 -9.63
N ARG A 387 3.30 14.06 -9.39
CA ARG A 387 2.38 13.76 -8.29
C ARG A 387 1.81 12.34 -8.36
N TYR A 388 1.24 11.94 -9.50
CA TYR A 388 0.65 10.61 -9.63
C TYR A 388 1.71 9.52 -9.73
N SER A 389 2.87 9.77 -10.35
CA SER A 389 4.00 8.86 -10.30
C SER A 389 4.46 8.59 -8.87
N PHE A 390 4.53 9.63 -8.02
CA PHE A 390 4.82 9.48 -6.60
C PHE A 390 3.82 8.57 -5.88
N LEU A 391 2.53 8.90 -5.98
CA LEU A 391 1.48 8.20 -5.25
C LEU A 391 1.40 6.74 -5.65
N ILE A 392 1.51 6.45 -6.95
CA ILE A 392 1.47 5.09 -7.45
C ILE A 392 2.74 4.32 -7.00
N ALA A 393 3.93 4.91 -7.12
CA ALA A 393 5.16 4.31 -6.64
C ALA A 393 5.11 4.02 -5.12
N ALA A 394 4.49 4.92 -4.34
CA ALA A 394 4.36 4.77 -2.90
C ALA A 394 3.51 3.55 -2.51
N VAL A 395 2.42 3.28 -3.24
CA VAL A 395 1.57 2.11 -3.00
C VAL A 395 2.19 0.84 -3.58
N LEU A 396 2.84 0.92 -4.74
CA LEU A 396 3.47 -0.22 -5.41
C LEU A 396 4.63 -0.82 -4.61
N ILE A 397 5.33 -0.04 -3.78
CA ILE A 397 6.34 -0.57 -2.83
C ILE A 397 5.78 -1.69 -1.95
N HIS A 398 4.49 -1.61 -1.60
CA HIS A 398 3.79 -2.62 -0.79
C HIS A 398 3.26 -3.79 -1.61
N LYS A 399 3.61 -3.85 -2.91
CA LYS A 399 3.13 -4.83 -3.89
C LYS A 399 1.60 -4.84 -4.00
N LYS A 400 1.00 -3.65 -3.97
CA LYS A 400 -0.46 -3.46 -4.07
C LYS A 400 -0.81 -2.84 -5.42
N PRO A 401 -1.74 -3.43 -6.18
CA PRO A 401 -2.17 -2.87 -7.46
C PRO A 401 -2.88 -1.53 -7.23
N VAL A 402 -2.69 -0.59 -8.16
CA VAL A 402 -3.30 0.73 -8.13
C VAL A 402 -4.17 0.91 -9.36
N LEU A 403 -5.38 1.42 -9.18
CA LEU A 403 -6.29 1.77 -10.26
C LEU A 403 -6.27 3.28 -10.48
N LEU A 404 -5.91 3.71 -11.68
CA LEU A 404 -5.97 5.11 -12.10
C LEU A 404 -7.20 5.34 -12.98
N THR A 405 -8.09 6.24 -12.55
CA THR A 405 -9.33 6.58 -13.25
C THR A 405 -9.21 7.96 -13.93
N GLY A 406 -10.04 8.20 -14.95
CA GLY A 406 -10.12 9.49 -15.64
C GLY A 406 -10.58 9.35 -17.09
N ASN A 407 -10.87 10.47 -17.75
CA ASN A 407 -11.39 10.52 -19.13
C ASN A 407 -10.41 9.94 -20.16
N SER A 408 -10.91 9.41 -21.28
CA SER A 408 -10.04 8.92 -22.35
C SER A 408 -9.14 10.03 -22.91
N GLY A 409 -7.91 9.71 -23.32
CA GLY A 409 -6.99 10.68 -23.93
C GLY A 409 -6.17 11.56 -22.97
N VAL A 410 -6.40 11.53 -21.65
CA VAL A 410 -5.68 12.37 -20.67
C VAL A 410 -4.26 11.89 -20.29
N GLY A 411 -3.63 11.05 -21.11
CA GLY A 411 -2.24 10.60 -20.88
C GLY A 411 -2.03 9.52 -19.80
N LYS A 412 -3.10 8.85 -19.31
CA LYS A 412 -2.98 7.78 -18.29
C LYS A 412 -2.03 6.64 -18.67
N THR A 413 -2.15 6.11 -19.90
CA THR A 413 -1.30 5.02 -20.39
C THR A 413 0.16 5.45 -20.43
N LEU A 414 0.41 6.67 -20.92
CA LEU A 414 1.74 7.25 -21.01
C LEU A 414 2.39 7.42 -19.62
N LEU A 415 1.60 7.86 -18.62
CA LEU A 415 2.03 7.95 -17.23
C LEU A 415 2.45 6.58 -16.67
N ILE A 416 1.63 5.55 -16.89
CA ILE A 416 1.91 4.19 -16.40
C ILE A 416 3.17 3.64 -17.07
N GLU A 417 3.30 3.76 -18.39
CA GLU A 417 4.49 3.29 -19.10
C GLU A 417 5.77 4.01 -18.65
N SER A 418 5.72 5.34 -18.53
CA SER A 418 6.85 6.14 -18.07
C SER A 418 7.30 5.74 -16.66
N MET A 419 6.33 5.56 -15.75
CA MET A 419 6.60 5.11 -14.39
C MET A 419 7.17 3.70 -14.35
N LEU A 420 6.59 2.75 -15.10
CA LEU A 420 7.09 1.38 -15.15
C LEU A 420 8.53 1.33 -15.64
N ARG A 421 8.90 2.12 -16.66
CA ARG A 421 10.29 2.26 -17.12
C ARG A 421 11.22 2.79 -16.03
N SER A 422 10.74 3.72 -15.21
CA SER A 422 11.53 4.24 -14.09
C SER A 422 11.67 3.22 -12.96
N LEU A 423 10.62 2.45 -12.65
CA LEU A 423 10.64 1.41 -11.62
C LEU A 423 11.46 0.16 -12.02
N THR A 424 11.58 -0.14 -13.32
CA THR A 424 12.46 -1.23 -13.81
C THR A 424 13.94 -0.88 -13.79
N SER A 425 14.31 0.39 -13.57
CA SER A 425 15.70 0.78 -13.38
C SER A 425 16.30 0.12 -12.12
N PRO A 426 17.61 -0.14 -12.08
CA PRO A 426 18.27 -0.66 -10.88
C PRO A 426 17.97 0.26 -9.70
N ASP A 427 17.49 -0.33 -8.61
CA ASP A 427 17.03 0.38 -7.41
C ASP A 427 15.79 1.29 -7.55
N GLY A 428 15.08 1.29 -8.69
CA GLY A 428 13.92 2.16 -8.95
C GLY A 428 12.76 2.03 -7.94
N ASN A 429 12.66 0.87 -7.29
CA ASN A 429 11.67 0.57 -6.24
C ASN A 429 12.10 1.00 -4.83
N TYR A 430 13.30 1.55 -4.65
CA TYR A 430 13.78 2.05 -3.35
C TYR A 430 13.65 3.57 -3.27
N VAL A 431 13.56 4.10 -2.05
CA VAL A 431 13.63 5.54 -1.82
C VAL A 431 15.10 5.96 -1.77
N ARG A 432 15.68 6.30 -2.91
CA ARG A 432 17.08 6.73 -3.05
C ARG A 432 17.16 7.95 -3.98
N PRO A 433 18.15 8.85 -3.82
CA PRO A 433 18.34 9.94 -4.77
C PRO A 433 18.41 9.42 -6.21
N GLY A 434 17.61 10.00 -7.11
CA GLY A 434 17.46 9.56 -8.50
C GLY A 434 16.32 8.56 -8.77
N THR A 435 15.55 8.16 -7.74
CA THR A 435 14.31 7.39 -7.91
C THR A 435 13.09 8.28 -7.72
N ILE A 436 11.92 7.88 -8.27
CA ILE A 436 10.66 8.64 -8.15
C ILE A 436 10.38 9.04 -6.71
N LEU A 437 10.54 8.09 -5.78
CA LEU A 437 10.26 8.33 -4.36
C LEU A 437 11.37 9.13 -3.69
N GLY A 438 12.65 8.87 -4.01
CA GLY A 438 13.74 9.60 -3.38
C GLY A 438 13.82 11.06 -3.80
N ASP A 439 13.57 11.36 -5.08
CA ASP A 439 13.60 12.73 -5.59
C ASP A 439 12.53 13.62 -4.96
N ILE A 440 11.40 13.03 -4.57
CA ILE A 440 10.25 13.73 -4.00
C ILE A 440 10.36 13.76 -2.47
N LEU A 441 10.61 12.62 -1.83
CA LEU A 441 10.71 12.54 -0.37
C LEU A 441 11.98 13.21 0.19
N GLN A 442 13.04 13.34 -0.61
CA GLN A 442 14.29 13.99 -0.22
C GLN A 442 14.53 15.30 -0.99
N TYR A 443 13.48 15.97 -1.44
CA TYR A 443 13.55 17.16 -2.30
C TYR A 443 14.65 18.16 -1.90
N SER A 444 14.69 18.56 -0.63
CA SER A 444 15.68 19.53 -0.14
C SER A 444 17.13 19.04 -0.24
N ALA A 445 17.37 17.73 -0.08
CA ALA A 445 18.68 17.11 -0.28
C ALA A 445 19.06 16.97 -1.77
N THR A 446 18.10 16.69 -2.65
CA THR A 446 18.33 16.64 -4.09
C THR A 446 18.64 18.03 -4.64
N LYS A 447 17.92 19.06 -4.17
CA LYS A 447 18.19 20.47 -4.50
C LYS A 447 19.56 20.92 -4.01
N SER A 448 19.94 20.59 -2.77
CA SER A 448 21.28 20.90 -2.27
C SER A 448 22.37 20.21 -3.10
N SER A 449 22.17 18.94 -3.45
CA SER A 449 23.15 18.15 -4.23
C SER A 449 23.28 18.62 -5.68
N SER A 450 22.20 19.08 -6.31
CA SER A 450 22.24 19.67 -7.66
C SER A 450 22.90 21.05 -7.66
N THR A 451 22.70 21.87 -6.61
CA THR A 451 23.49 23.09 -6.42
C THR A 451 24.97 22.82 -6.13
N THR A 452 25.32 21.75 -5.40
CA THR A 452 26.73 21.38 -5.14
C THR A 452 27.41 20.80 -6.38
N LYS A 453 26.70 20.03 -7.22
CA LYS A 453 27.22 19.57 -8.53
C LYS A 453 27.45 20.73 -9.51
N LEU A 454 26.60 21.76 -9.47
CA LEU A 454 26.81 22.99 -10.25
C LEU A 454 28.00 23.81 -9.72
N ALA A 455 28.20 23.88 -8.40
CA ALA A 455 29.34 24.55 -7.78
C ALA A 455 30.69 23.84 -8.05
N GLN A 456 30.72 22.51 -7.97
CA GLN A 456 31.91 21.71 -8.28
C GLN A 456 32.27 21.74 -9.77
N ASN A 457 31.27 21.82 -10.67
CA ASN A 457 31.54 22.00 -12.10
C ASN A 457 32.00 23.43 -12.46
N SER A 458 31.69 24.45 -11.63
CA SER A 458 32.21 25.81 -11.82
C SER A 458 33.62 26.02 -11.26
N GLU A 459 34.05 25.30 -10.22
CA GLU A 459 35.44 25.36 -9.73
C GLU A 459 36.42 24.66 -10.68
N VAL A 460 36.01 23.56 -11.34
CA VAL A 460 36.85 22.86 -12.34
C VAL A 460 37.06 23.67 -13.64
N LEU A 461 36.21 24.66 -13.90
CA LEU A 461 36.36 25.60 -15.02
C LEU A 461 37.14 26.86 -14.68
N ALA A 462 37.37 27.17 -13.40
CA ALA A 462 38.16 28.31 -12.97
C ALA A 462 39.68 28.01 -12.90
N ASP A 463 40.07 26.78 -12.57
CA ASP A 463 41.48 26.37 -12.49
C ASP A 463 42.16 26.11 -13.85
N ASN A 464 41.40 26.13 -14.96
CA ASN A 464 41.94 25.91 -16.31
C ASN A 464 42.16 27.20 -17.13
N VAL A 465 42.11 28.38 -16.51
CA VAL A 465 42.29 29.67 -17.21
C VAL A 465 43.51 30.49 -16.72
N GLU A 466 44.21 30.09 -15.65
CA GLU A 466 45.46 30.76 -15.22
C GLU A 466 46.77 30.04 -15.61
N GLY A 467 46.71 29.10 -16.56
CA GLY A 467 47.87 28.37 -17.06
C GLY A 467 47.98 28.35 -18.58
N ALA A 468 48.03 29.52 -19.22
CA ALA A 468 48.44 29.68 -20.62
C ALA A 468 49.36 30.89 -20.78
#